data_AF-A0A6B3FTR1-F1
#
_entry.id   AF-A0A6B3FTR1-F1
#
_cell.length_a   1.000
_cell.length_b   1.000
_cell.length_c   1.000
_cell.angle_alpha   90.00
_cell.angle_beta   90.00
_cell.angle_gamma   90.00
#
_symmetry.space_group_name_H-M   'P 1'
#
loop_
_entity.id
_entity.type
_entity.pdbx_description
1 polymer ?
#
loop_
_entity_poly.entity_id
_entity_poly.type
_entity_poly.pdbx_seq_one_letter_code
_entity_poly.pdbx_strand_id
1 'polypeptide(L)'
;MTTAEPARAPASGEPLRAWADRTSCVQGGRLPFHLTGAGPSVPVRVRISDAISGEVLLTATVTGPDWTLDVPPEWPSALCRAVFDVPGETRPVTDEAEHEVW
;
A
#
# COMPACT_ATOMS: atom_id res chain seq x y z
N MET A 1 3.98 27.47 20.00
CA MET A 1 4.18 26.08 20.46
C MET A 1 2.99 25.30 19.93
N THR A 2 3.16 24.57 18.82
CA THR A 2 2.08 23.78 18.22
C THR A 2 2.08 22.42 18.90
N THR A 3 1.03 22.12 19.64
CA THR A 3 0.80 20.81 20.23
C THR A 3 0.48 19.84 19.09
N ALA A 4 1.34 18.84 18.89
CA ALA A 4 1.02 17.72 18.01
C ALA A 4 -0.09 16.90 18.67
N GLU A 5 -1.22 16.77 17.97
CA GLU A 5 -2.34 15.91 18.37
C GLU A 5 -1.87 14.44 18.34
N PRO A 6 -2.12 13.64 19.40
CA PRO A 6 -1.72 12.25 19.39
C PRO A 6 -2.52 11.51 18.31
N ALA A 7 -1.82 10.91 17.35
CA ALA A 7 -2.42 10.04 16.35
C ALA A 7 -3.23 8.95 17.06
N ARG A 8 -4.56 9.01 16.89
CA ARG A 8 -5.50 8.04 17.46
C ARG A 8 -5.09 6.64 17.00
N ALA A 9 -4.83 5.75 17.96
CA ALA A 9 -4.62 4.34 17.64
C ALA A 9 -5.86 3.83 16.90
N PRO A 10 -5.69 3.10 15.78
CA PRO A 10 -6.83 2.60 15.02
C PRO A 10 -7.65 1.68 15.92
N ALA A 11 -8.97 1.89 15.94
CA ALA A 11 -9.86 0.99 16.62
C ALA A 11 -9.81 -0.36 15.90
N SER A 12 -9.69 -1.46 16.65
CA SER A 12 -9.77 -2.80 16.09
C SER A 12 -11.06 -2.94 15.26
N GLY A 13 -10.91 -3.07 13.93
CA GLY A 13 -12.03 -3.15 12.97
C GLY A 13 -12.13 -2.02 11.95
N GLU A 14 -11.25 -1.01 11.98
CA GLU A 14 -11.17 -0.04 10.88
C GLU A 14 -10.59 -0.69 9.61
N PRO A 15 -11.17 -0.43 8.42
CA PRO A 15 -10.69 -1.03 7.19
C PRO A 15 -9.29 -0.54 6.87
N LEU A 16 -8.40 -1.46 6.46
CA LEU A 16 -7.07 -1.13 5.98
C LEU A 16 -7.16 -0.16 4.80
N ARG A 17 -6.50 0.99 4.93
CA ARG A 17 -6.32 1.96 3.85
C ARG A 17 -4.84 2.23 3.67
N ALA A 18 -4.43 2.42 2.42
CA ALA A 18 -3.07 2.80 2.09
C ALA A 18 -3.05 3.77 0.91
N TRP A 19 -2.15 4.76 0.94
CA TRP A 19 -1.92 5.70 -0.14
C TRP A 19 -0.46 6.12 -0.18
N ALA A 20 0.01 6.53 -1.35
CA ALA A 20 1.34 7.11 -1.52
C ALA A 20 1.27 8.64 -1.50
N ASP A 21 2.34 9.29 -1.03
CA ASP A 21 2.48 10.75 -1.08
C ASP A 21 2.56 11.31 -2.50
N ARG A 22 2.97 10.45 -3.45
CA ARG A 22 3.16 10.79 -4.85
C ARG A 22 2.65 9.65 -5.73
N THR A 23 2.35 9.98 -6.98
CA THR A 23 1.88 9.01 -7.96
C THR A 23 3.00 8.48 -8.86
N SER A 24 4.23 8.99 -8.72
CA SER A 24 5.39 8.54 -9.50
C SER A 24 6.71 8.69 -8.73
N CYS A 25 7.71 7.95 -9.21
CA CYS A 25 9.04 7.85 -8.62
C CYS A 25 10.04 7.53 -9.74
N VAL A 26 11.26 8.06 -9.67
CA VAL A 26 12.36 7.64 -10.55
C VAL A 26 12.93 6.30 -10.08
N GLN A 27 13.55 5.55 -10.99
CA GLN A 27 14.42 4.42 -10.64
C GLN A 27 15.50 4.85 -9.64
N GLY A 28 15.79 4.00 -8.64
CA GLY A 28 16.69 4.34 -7.52
C GLY A 28 16.09 5.34 -6.52
N GLY A 29 14.84 5.77 -6.73
CA GLY A 29 14.13 6.72 -5.88
C GLY A 29 13.40 6.05 -4.71
N ARG A 30 12.68 6.89 -3.96
CA ARG A 30 11.88 6.49 -2.81
C ARG A 30 10.44 6.99 -2.92
N LEU A 31 9.50 6.10 -2.64
CA LEU A 31 8.07 6.40 -2.61
C LEU A 31 7.48 6.11 -1.22
N PRO A 32 7.17 7.14 -0.42
CA PRO A 32 6.50 6.96 0.86
C PRO A 32 5.03 6.54 0.69
N PHE A 33 4.59 5.65 1.55
CA PHE A 33 3.23 5.19 1.73
C PHE A 33 2.80 5.38 3.19
N HIS A 34 1.53 5.73 3.36
CA HIS A 34 0.86 5.79 4.65
C HIS A 34 -0.21 4.71 4.73
N LEU A 35 -0.33 4.09 5.90
CA LEU A 35 -1.26 3.01 6.20
C LEU A 35 -2.10 3.39 7.43
N THR A 36 -3.40 3.11 7.37
CA THR A 36 -4.31 3.23 8.51
C THR A 36 -5.23 2.02 8.60
N GLY A 37 -5.88 1.82 9.76
CA GLY A 37 -6.79 0.69 10.00
C GLY A 37 -6.10 -0.59 10.49
N ALA A 38 -4.81 -0.79 10.20
CA ALA A 38 -4.02 -1.83 10.84
C ALA A 38 -3.47 -1.36 12.20
N GLY A 39 -3.59 -2.21 13.23
CA GLY A 39 -2.94 -1.96 14.52
C GLY A 39 -1.42 -1.79 14.37
N PRO A 40 -0.75 -1.05 15.27
CA PRO A 40 0.66 -0.66 15.10
C PRO A 40 1.63 -1.85 14.98
N SER A 41 1.26 -3.00 15.56
CA SER A 41 2.04 -4.25 15.51
C SER A 41 1.46 -5.31 14.58
N VAL A 42 0.39 -4.99 13.84
CA VAL A 42 -0.23 -5.92 12.89
C VAL A 42 0.61 -5.96 11.63
N PRO A 43 1.12 -7.15 11.22
CA PRO A 43 1.87 -7.26 9.97
C PRO A 43 0.94 -7.10 8.77
N VAL A 44 1.25 -6.15 7.91
CA VAL A 44 0.59 -5.94 6.61
C VAL A 44 1.50 -6.47 5.51
N ARG A 45 0.97 -7.35 4.66
CA ARG A 45 1.65 -7.77 3.44
C ARG A 45 1.48 -6.68 2.39
N VAL A 46 2.58 -6.34 1.73
CA VAL A 46 2.59 -5.46 0.58
C VAL A 46 3.04 -6.25 -0.64
N ARG A 47 2.31 -6.11 -1.74
CA ARG A 47 2.71 -6.61 -3.07
C ARG A 47 2.74 -5.46 -4.06
N ILE A 48 3.87 -5.30 -4.73
CA ILE A 48 4.00 -4.39 -5.87
C ILE A 48 4.02 -5.25 -7.11
N SER A 49 3.09 -5.01 -8.03
CA SER A 49 3.04 -5.68 -9.32
C SER A 49 3.03 -4.67 -10.45
N ASP A 50 3.66 -5.01 -11.57
CA ASP A 50 3.42 -4.31 -12.83
C ASP A 50 1.92 -4.42 -13.18
N ALA A 51 1.29 -3.28 -13.48
CA ALA A 51 -0.16 -3.19 -13.65
C ALA A 51 -0.64 -3.74 -15.00
N ILE A 52 0.26 -3.95 -15.96
CA ILE A 52 -0.06 -4.42 -17.31
C ILE A 52 0.10 -5.93 -17.41
N SER A 53 1.28 -6.43 -17.04
CA SER A 53 1.65 -7.85 -17.08
C SER A 53 1.18 -8.62 -15.84
N GLY A 54 0.95 -7.93 -14.72
CA GLY A 54 0.66 -8.56 -13.43
C GLY A 54 1.89 -9.16 -12.74
N GLU A 55 3.09 -9.02 -13.30
CA GLU A 55 4.32 -9.53 -12.71
C GLU A 55 4.57 -8.90 -11.33
N VAL A 56 4.85 -9.73 -10.32
CA VAL A 56 5.16 -9.25 -8.98
C VAL A 56 6.62 -8.82 -8.93
N LEU A 57 6.83 -7.51 -8.74
CA LEU A 57 8.14 -6.89 -8.62
C LEU A 57 8.68 -6.94 -7.18
N LEU A 58 7.79 -6.87 -6.20
CA LEU A 58 8.14 -6.90 -4.77
C LEU A 58 7.05 -7.58 -3.94
N THR A 59 7.47 -8.37 -2.96
CA THR A 59 6.65 -8.71 -1.80
C THR A 59 7.38 -8.29 -0.53
N ALA A 60 6.68 -7.61 0.38
CA ALA A 60 7.21 -7.18 1.66
C ALA A 60 6.19 -7.43 2.79
N THR A 61 6.68 -7.40 4.03
CA THR A 61 5.84 -7.33 5.23
C THR A 61 6.25 -6.10 6.02
N VAL A 62 5.27 -5.29 6.37
CA VAL A 62 5.46 -4.00 7.03
C VAL A 62 4.62 -3.93 8.29
N THR A 63 5.06 -3.10 9.23
CA THR A 63 4.36 -2.83 10.48
C THR A 63 4.40 -1.33 10.75
N GLY A 64 3.38 -0.81 11.42
CA GLY A 64 3.27 0.61 11.69
C GLY A 64 2.58 1.40 10.56
N PRO A 65 2.42 2.71 10.76
CA PRO A 65 1.59 3.56 9.90
C PRO A 65 2.32 4.06 8.64
N ASP A 66 3.65 3.95 8.57
CA ASP A 66 4.45 4.51 7.48
C ASP A 66 5.37 3.45 6.90
N TRP A 67 5.43 3.38 5.57
CA TRP A 67 6.35 2.51 4.86
C TRP A 67 6.92 3.23 3.64
N THR A 68 8.18 3.00 3.33
CA THR A 68 8.81 3.56 2.12
C THR A 68 9.17 2.41 1.18
N LEU A 69 8.72 2.53 -0.07
CA LEU A 69 9.22 1.71 -1.16
C LEU A 69 10.52 2.33 -1.69
N ASP A 70 11.64 1.65 -1.48
CA ASP A 70 12.86 1.90 -2.24
C ASP A 70 12.70 1.24 -3.63
N VAL A 71 12.67 2.05 -4.69
CA VAL A 71 12.52 1.57 -6.07
C VAL A 71 13.90 1.19 -6.61
N PRO A 72 14.20 -0.09 -6.86
CA PRO A 72 15.50 -0.51 -7.37
C PRO A 72 15.81 0.13 -8.73
N PRO A 73 17.07 0.52 -9.00
CA PRO A 73 17.46 1.12 -10.28
C PRO A 73 17.25 0.19 -11.49
N GLU A 74 17.24 -1.12 -11.27
CA GLU A 74 17.06 -2.17 -12.28
C GLU A 74 15.61 -2.45 -12.64
N TRP A 75 14.64 -1.90 -11.89
CA TRP A 75 13.22 -2.10 -12.23
C TRP A 75 12.88 -1.46 -13.56
N PRO A 76 12.04 -2.09 -14.39
CA PRO A 76 11.56 -1.44 -15.60
C PRO A 76 10.76 -0.18 -15.23
N SER A 77 10.78 0.81 -16.13
CA SER A 77 9.81 1.91 -16.05
C SER A 77 8.42 1.32 -16.30
N ALA A 78 7.61 1.26 -15.25
CA ALA A 78 6.34 0.56 -15.26
C ALA A 78 5.26 1.33 -14.49
N LEU A 79 4.01 1.16 -14.93
CA LEU A 79 2.87 1.49 -14.07
C LEU A 79 2.74 0.37 -13.05
N CYS A 80 2.92 0.68 -11.76
CA CYS A 80 2.86 -0.31 -10.70
C CYS A 80 1.56 -0.21 -9.91
N ARG A 81 1.02 -1.35 -9.49
CA ARG A 81 -0.08 -1.45 -8.52
C ARG A 81 0.48 -1.93 -7.19
N ALA A 82 0.24 -1.16 -6.13
CA ALA A 82 0.54 -1.56 -4.76
C ALA A 82 -0.72 -2.13 -4.10
N VAL A 83 -0.63 -3.36 -3.58
CA VAL A 83 -1.71 -4.02 -2.84
C VAL A 83 -1.26 -4.26 -1.41
N PHE A 84 -2.11 -3.84 -0.47
CA PHE A 84 -1.91 -4.01 0.96
C PHE A 84 -2.99 -4.93 1.51
N ASP A 85 -2.59 -5.99 2.22
CA ASP A 85 -3.50 -6.95 2.84
C ASP A 85 -2.99 -7.43 4.20
N VAL A 86 -3.89 -7.66 5.16
CA VAL A 86 -3.57 -8.31 6.43
C VAL A 86 -3.72 -9.82 6.23
N PRO A 87 -2.65 -10.63 6.40
CA PRO A 87 -2.74 -12.07 6.21
C PRO A 87 -3.81 -12.71 7.12
N GLY A 88 -4.75 -13.44 6.52
CA GLY A 88 -5.85 -14.09 7.24
C GLY A 88 -7.12 -13.24 7.41
N GLU A 89 -7.07 -11.97 7.03
CA GLU A 89 -8.29 -11.14 6.91
C GLU A 89 -8.87 -11.36 5.50
N THR A 90 -10.00 -12.06 5.42
CA THR A 90 -10.71 -12.21 4.16
C THR A 90 -11.28 -10.85 3.75
N ARG A 91 -10.63 -10.19 2.80
CA ARG A 91 -11.18 -9.00 2.18
C ARG A 91 -12.48 -9.41 1.48
N PRO A 92 -13.64 -8.76 1.73
CA PRO A 92 -14.78 -8.93 0.84
C PRO A 92 -14.33 -8.52 -0.55
N VAL A 93 -14.48 -9.42 -1.53
CA VAL A 93 -14.31 -9.08 -2.93
C VAL A 93 -15.41 -8.06 -3.21
N THR A 94 -15.04 -6.79 -3.32
CA THR A 94 -15.88 -5.85 -4.04
C THR A 94 -15.73 -6.26 -5.49
N ASP A 95 -16.73 -7.00 -5.98
CA ASP A 95 -17.00 -7.19 -7.39
C ASP A 95 -17.04 -5.79 -8.00
N GLU A 96 -15.92 -5.36 -8.61
CA GLU A 96 -15.92 -4.17 -9.46
C GLU A 96 -16.74 -4.58 -10.68
N ALA A 97 -18.05 -4.39 -10.56
CA ALA A 97 -19.01 -4.61 -11.62
C ALA A 97 -18.45 -3.97 -12.88
N GLU A 98 -18.34 -4.80 -13.91
CA GLU A 98 -17.90 -4.48 -15.25
C GLU A 98 -18.57 -3.20 -15.71
N HIS A 99 -17.84 -2.08 -15.70
CA HIS A 99 -18.24 -0.90 -16.46
C HIS A 99 -17.91 -1.18 -17.93
N GLU A 100 -18.72 -2.02 -18.58
CA GLU A 100 -18.86 -1.96 -20.04
C GLU A 100 -19.49 -0.61 -20.38
N VAL A 101 -18.68 0.30 -20.93
CA VAL A 101 -19.17 1.54 -21.53
C VAL A 101 -18.90 1.45 -23.03
N TRP A 102 -19.86 0.84 -23.72
CA TRP A 102 -20.21 0.86 -25.16
C TRP A 102 -19.11 0.64 -26.21
#